data_AF-A0AAV1HTL1-F1
#
_entry.id   AF-A0AAV1HTL1-F1
#
_cell.length_a   1.000
_cell.length_b   1.000
_cell.length_c   1.000
_cell.angle_alpha   90.00
_cell.angle_beta   90.00
_cell.angle_gamma   90.00
#
_symmetry.space_group_name_H-M   'P 1'
#
loop_
_entity.id
_entity.type
_entity.pdbx_description
1 polymer ?
#
loop_
_entity_poly.entity_id
_entity_poly.type
_entity_poly.pdbx_seq_one_letter_code
_entity_poly.pdbx_strand_id
1 'polypeptide(L)'
;MGHSTWDSWSQITKIFKHYDFSLSLPGLASQRMSFSSYPGELFSDDDLYTMDSKSAVLSTTNHLYNTSLYGSLTHESLVSWQRVRVANALASSGEEWVSYLDYLNSGTYKNQYMIVDLKRFTPGSDLPAGLLWVAEQIPGLVASGDVTEQLARGYWPSYNIPYFPEVYNVSGLLPLQQQLRAMGPEYNNAASWTSYQLCPRASIFRRNFSDVVDVESMKHLMHSNDYATDKLSWGSPVAAVCARGDLESVDAVPSGCFDTKVTSYDMALRMQVDAVAGPTTEGGLPPFEWKEPFLSTPHAGQPHRFDFEFELQQPDWALTPTAA
;
A
#
# COMPACT_ATOMS: atom_id res chain seq x y z
N MET A 1 9.69 3.41 -5.64
CA MET A 1 8.66 2.99 -4.68
C MET A 1 7.30 3.19 -5.35
N GLY A 2 6.36 2.26 -5.18
CA GLY A 2 5.03 2.37 -5.79
C GLY A 2 3.95 1.72 -4.93
N HIS A 3 2.75 2.28 -4.94
CA HIS A 3 1.58 1.78 -4.22
C HIS A 3 0.30 1.99 -5.02
N SER A 4 -0.54 0.96 -5.07
CA SER A 4 -1.82 0.98 -5.78
C SER A 4 -2.93 0.56 -4.82
N THR A 5 -3.82 1.50 -4.47
CA THR A 5 -4.87 1.25 -3.48
C THR A 5 -5.96 0.39 -4.07
N TRP A 6 -6.44 -0.59 -3.29
CA TRP A 6 -7.59 -1.42 -3.63
C TRP A 6 -8.71 -1.23 -2.61
N ASP A 7 -9.92 -0.90 -3.07
CA ASP A 7 -11.15 -0.79 -2.26
C ASP A 7 -12.38 -0.69 -3.20
N SER A 8 -13.56 -0.41 -2.65
CA SER A 8 -14.75 0.02 -3.37
C SER A 8 -14.50 1.31 -4.15
N TRP A 9 -14.94 1.33 -5.40
CA TRP A 9 -14.80 2.49 -6.29
C TRP A 9 -15.70 3.67 -5.91
N SER A 10 -16.64 3.48 -4.96
CA SER A 10 -17.31 4.60 -4.29
C SER A 10 -16.33 5.54 -3.57
N GLN A 11 -15.11 5.10 -3.29
CA GLN A 11 -14.09 5.86 -2.56
C GLN A 11 -13.17 6.70 -3.46
N ILE A 12 -13.26 6.65 -4.79
CA ILE A 12 -12.31 7.32 -5.73
C ILE A 12 -12.40 8.87 -5.70
N THR A 13 -13.15 9.46 -4.78
CA THR A 13 -13.08 10.90 -4.53
C THR A 13 -11.74 11.23 -3.84
N LYS A 14 -10.67 11.40 -4.63
CA LYS A 14 -9.29 11.58 -4.15
C LYS A 14 -8.95 13.04 -3.90
N ILE A 15 -8.06 13.28 -2.94
CA ILE A 15 -7.31 14.52 -2.76
C ILE A 15 -5.85 14.15 -2.46
N PHE A 16 -4.91 14.61 -3.28
CA PHE A 16 -3.49 14.57 -2.91
C PHE A 16 -3.18 15.76 -2.00
N LYS A 17 -2.54 15.50 -0.85
CA LYS A 17 -2.37 16.50 0.21
C LYS A 17 -0.90 16.82 0.42
N HIS A 18 -0.63 18.11 0.56
CA HIS A 18 0.66 18.66 0.95
C HIS A 18 0.46 19.45 2.25
N TYR A 19 1.03 18.96 3.35
CA TYR A 19 1.00 19.64 4.64
C TYR A 19 2.36 20.25 4.94
N ASP A 20 2.36 21.53 5.33
CA ASP A 20 3.51 22.24 5.90
C ASP A 20 3.05 22.88 7.20
N PHE A 21 3.46 22.29 8.32
CA PHE A 21 3.14 22.81 9.64
C PHE A 21 4.33 23.59 10.22
N SER A 22 4.03 24.65 10.98
CA SER A 22 5.04 25.40 11.76
C SER A 22 4.79 25.19 13.25
N LEU A 23 5.00 23.95 13.71
CA LEU A 23 4.77 23.53 15.09
C LEU A 23 6.04 23.69 15.92
N SER A 24 5.92 24.38 17.05
CA SER A 24 6.99 24.49 18.04
C SER A 24 6.87 23.39 19.09
N LEU A 25 6.99 22.13 18.67
CA LEU A 25 6.95 20.97 19.57
C LEU A 25 8.34 20.28 19.63
N PRO A 26 8.86 19.95 20.82
CA PRO A 26 10.12 19.23 20.92
C PRO A 26 9.99 17.80 20.37
N GLY A 27 11.03 17.34 19.68
CA GLY A 27 11.11 15.96 19.18
C GLY A 27 10.40 15.69 17.85
N LEU A 28 9.89 16.72 17.15
CA LEU A 28 9.40 16.54 15.79
C LEU A 28 10.55 16.23 14.83
N ALA A 29 10.46 15.11 14.13
CA ALA A 29 11.36 14.74 13.04
C ALA A 29 10.85 15.24 11.68
N SER A 30 9.52 15.37 11.54
CA SER A 30 8.88 15.85 10.31
C SER A 30 7.80 16.89 10.62
N GLN A 31 7.77 17.94 9.81
CA GLN A 31 6.69 18.94 9.81
C GLN A 31 6.06 19.12 8.43
N ARG A 32 6.69 18.57 7.39
CA ARG A 32 6.23 18.60 6.02
C ARG A 32 6.02 17.20 5.49
N MET A 33 4.86 16.98 4.88
CA MET A 33 4.52 15.70 4.28
C MET A 33 3.64 15.86 3.06
N SER A 34 3.82 14.96 2.10
CA SER A 34 2.98 14.85 0.90
C SER A 34 2.49 13.42 0.75
N PHE A 35 1.18 13.24 0.57
CA PHE A 35 0.53 11.93 0.61
C PHE A 35 -0.80 11.91 -0.15
N SER A 36 -1.16 10.76 -0.72
CA SER A 36 -2.47 10.52 -1.34
C SER A 36 -3.55 10.36 -0.27
N SER A 37 -4.76 10.86 -0.48
CA SER A 37 -5.81 10.87 0.57
C SER A 37 -7.20 11.13 -0.03
N TYR A 38 -8.15 11.48 0.84
CA TYR A 38 -9.58 11.66 0.57
C TYR A 38 -10.13 12.92 1.26
N PRO A 39 -11.26 13.49 0.84
CA PRO A 39 -11.92 14.60 1.53
C PRO A 39 -12.19 14.30 3.01
N GLY A 40 -11.86 15.24 3.90
CA GLY A 40 -12.12 15.13 5.34
C GLY A 40 -11.15 14.24 6.13
N GLU A 41 -10.38 13.39 5.47
CA GLU A 41 -9.40 12.55 6.17
C GLU A 41 -8.16 13.35 6.59
N LEU A 42 -7.57 12.99 7.72
CA LEU A 42 -6.37 13.65 8.23
C LEU A 42 -5.11 12.79 8.05
N PHE A 43 -5.20 11.72 7.27
CA PHE A 43 -4.13 10.77 6.97
C PHE A 43 -4.36 10.20 5.56
N SER A 44 -3.48 9.34 5.07
CA SER A 44 -3.52 8.84 3.69
C SER A 44 -4.59 7.79 3.47
N ASP A 45 -4.76 6.87 4.42
CA ASP A 45 -5.62 5.68 4.33
C ASP A 45 -5.20 4.70 3.23
N ASP A 46 -4.39 5.11 2.25
CA ASP A 46 -3.92 4.24 1.17
C ASP A 46 -2.93 3.15 1.62
N ASP A 47 -1.75 3.39 2.17
CA ASP A 47 -1.06 4.64 2.52
C ASP A 47 0.19 4.86 1.62
N LEU A 48 0.47 6.10 1.21
CA LEU A 48 1.80 6.52 0.70
C LEU A 48 2.14 7.92 1.21
N TYR A 49 3.26 8.05 1.94
CA TYR A 49 3.77 9.32 2.45
C TYR A 49 5.20 9.57 1.98
N THR A 50 5.52 10.83 1.70
CA THR A 50 6.89 11.37 1.58
C THR A 50 7.04 12.55 2.52
N MET A 51 8.16 12.63 3.25
CA MET A 51 8.30 13.54 4.39
C MET A 51 9.66 14.26 4.41
N ASP A 52 9.73 15.44 5.02
CA ASP A 52 10.96 16.23 5.21
C ASP A 52 11.97 15.60 6.20
N SER A 53 11.53 14.64 7.01
CA SER A 53 12.42 13.71 7.75
C SER A 53 13.26 12.80 6.84
N LYS A 54 13.05 12.91 5.52
CA LYS A 54 13.63 12.07 4.47
C LYS A 54 13.25 10.60 4.65
N SER A 55 11.99 10.39 5.01
CA SER A 55 11.37 9.06 5.12
C SER A 55 10.23 8.94 4.11
N ALA A 56 10.05 7.74 3.57
CA ALA A 56 8.85 7.37 2.83
C ALA A 56 8.17 6.20 3.53
N VAL A 57 6.84 6.23 3.62
CA VAL A 57 6.04 5.18 4.29
C VAL A 57 4.95 4.71 3.34
N LEU A 58 4.85 3.39 3.17
CA LEU A 58 3.83 2.73 2.38
C LEU A 58 3.17 1.64 3.22
N SER A 59 1.95 1.21 2.86
CA SER A 59 1.33 0.06 3.52
C SER A 59 0.47 -0.80 2.61
N THR A 60 0.23 -2.05 3.00
CA THR A 60 -0.92 -2.84 2.51
C THR A 60 -1.60 -3.54 3.69
N THR A 61 -2.92 -3.70 3.63
CA THR A 61 -3.68 -4.33 4.72
C THR A 61 -3.61 -5.84 4.70
N ASN A 62 -3.20 -6.45 5.80
CA ASN A 62 -3.17 -7.89 5.97
C ASN A 62 -4.56 -8.47 6.31
N HIS A 63 -4.84 -9.63 5.75
CA HIS A 63 -6.02 -10.41 6.13
C HIS A 63 -5.85 -11.08 7.51
N LEU A 64 -6.92 -11.04 8.32
CA LEU A 64 -7.00 -11.73 9.61
C LEU A 64 -8.22 -12.65 9.61
N TYR A 65 -7.98 -13.95 9.61
CA TYR A 65 -9.01 -14.99 9.63
C TYR A 65 -9.21 -15.59 11.02
N ASN A 66 -8.23 -15.45 11.92
CA ASN A 66 -8.39 -15.82 13.31
C ASN A 66 -9.17 -14.75 14.08
N THR A 67 -10.50 -14.90 14.12
CA THR A 67 -11.41 -13.94 14.77
C THR A 67 -11.31 -13.91 16.28
N SER A 68 -10.66 -14.91 16.91
CA SER A 68 -10.47 -14.91 18.37
C SER A 68 -9.59 -13.75 18.86
N LEU A 69 -8.71 -13.24 18.00
CA LEU A 69 -7.88 -12.06 18.29
C LEU A 69 -8.71 -10.78 18.49
N TYR A 70 -9.95 -10.71 18.00
CA TYR A 70 -10.81 -9.56 18.25
C TYR A 70 -11.20 -9.41 19.73
N GLY A 71 -11.08 -10.47 20.53
CA GLY A 71 -11.30 -10.40 21.97
C GLY A 71 -10.27 -9.53 22.72
N SER A 72 -9.12 -9.20 22.11
CA SER A 72 -8.11 -8.32 22.70
C SER A 72 -8.27 -6.84 22.34
N LEU A 73 -9.28 -6.49 21.53
CA LEU A 73 -9.54 -5.10 21.17
C LEU A 73 -10.08 -4.34 22.39
N THR A 74 -9.57 -3.13 22.61
CA THR A 74 -9.99 -2.27 23.73
C THR A 74 -10.03 -0.80 23.31
N HIS A 75 -10.92 -0.03 23.94
CA HIS A 75 -10.96 1.43 23.80
C HIS A 75 -9.76 2.14 24.46
N GLU A 76 -9.00 1.43 25.32
CA GLU A 76 -7.77 1.93 25.94
C GLU A 76 -6.59 1.75 24.98
N SER A 77 -6.75 2.26 23.76
CA SER A 77 -5.78 2.15 22.67
C SER A 77 -5.84 3.37 21.75
N LEU A 78 -4.83 3.53 20.90
CA LEU A 78 -4.82 4.53 19.83
C LEU A 78 -5.18 3.87 18.50
N VAL A 79 -6.20 4.39 17.83
CA VAL A 79 -6.61 3.90 16.51
C VAL A 79 -5.52 4.18 15.47
N SER A 80 -5.46 3.35 14.42
CA SER A 80 -4.29 3.29 13.53
C SER A 80 -3.92 4.61 12.89
N TRP A 81 -4.89 5.39 12.42
CA TRP A 81 -4.60 6.69 11.80
C TRP A 81 -3.90 7.68 12.76
N GLN A 82 -4.20 7.60 14.06
CA GLN A 82 -3.55 8.43 15.08
C GLN A 82 -2.10 7.99 15.26
N ARG A 83 -1.86 6.68 15.39
CA ARG A 83 -0.52 6.10 15.54
C ARG A 83 0.36 6.40 14.33
N VAL A 84 -0.17 6.22 13.12
CA VAL A 84 0.53 6.55 11.86
C VAL A 84 0.91 8.03 11.82
N ARG A 85 -0.01 8.94 12.17
CA ARG A 85 0.26 10.38 12.23
C ARG A 85 1.34 10.74 13.26
N VAL A 86 1.32 10.11 14.43
CA VAL A 86 2.34 10.30 15.47
C VAL A 86 3.70 9.77 15.01
N ALA A 87 3.74 8.55 14.45
CA ALA A 87 4.97 7.95 13.95
C ALA A 87 5.58 8.78 12.81
N ASN A 88 4.77 9.25 11.86
CA ASN A 88 5.22 10.14 10.79
C ASN A 88 5.81 11.46 11.31
N ALA A 89 5.25 12.03 12.37
CA ALA A 89 5.71 13.30 12.94
C ALA A 89 6.99 13.16 13.78
N LEU A 90 7.14 12.06 14.53
CA LEU A 90 8.19 11.90 15.55
C LEU A 90 9.38 11.04 15.11
N ALA A 91 9.21 10.10 14.19
CA ALA A 91 10.26 9.14 13.88
C ALA A 91 11.36 9.72 12.99
N SER A 92 12.61 9.52 13.39
CA SER A 92 13.80 9.82 12.59
C SER A 92 14.37 8.61 11.87
N SER A 93 13.94 7.39 12.23
CA SER A 93 14.34 6.12 11.63
C SER A 93 13.18 5.14 11.50
N GLY A 94 13.39 4.06 10.73
CA GLY A 94 12.43 2.96 10.61
C GLY A 94 12.08 2.30 11.95
N GLU A 95 13.10 1.99 12.76
CA GLU A 95 12.94 1.38 14.09
C GLU A 95 12.09 2.25 15.02
N GLU A 96 12.38 3.56 15.08
CA GLU A 96 11.58 4.50 15.88
C GLU A 96 10.13 4.57 15.38
N TRP A 97 9.92 4.59 14.06
CA TRP A 97 8.58 4.60 13.48
C TRP A 97 7.76 3.40 13.94
N VAL A 98 8.37 2.21 13.95
CA VAL A 98 7.73 0.99 14.46
C VAL A 98 7.42 1.09 15.95
N SER A 99 8.33 1.65 16.77
CA SER A 99 8.06 1.82 18.20
C SER A 99 6.84 2.70 18.49
N TYR A 100 6.63 3.75 17.68
CA TYR A 100 5.44 4.60 17.77
C TYR A 100 4.18 3.90 17.24
N LEU A 101 4.31 3.02 16.25
CA LEU A 101 3.20 2.19 15.79
C LEU A 101 2.75 1.20 16.89
N ASP A 102 3.68 0.58 17.61
CA ASP A 102 3.38 -0.42 18.64
C ASP A 102 2.80 0.23 19.91
N TYR A 103 3.18 1.47 20.20
CA TYR A 103 2.65 2.21 21.36
C TYR A 103 1.12 2.30 21.33
N LEU A 104 0.47 1.71 22.35
CA LEU A 104 -0.99 1.62 22.46
C LEU A 104 -1.67 1.05 21.21
N ASN A 105 -1.07 0.01 20.61
CA ASN A 105 -1.61 -0.69 19.46
C ASN A 105 -3.09 -1.10 19.67
N SER A 106 -3.98 -0.56 18.84
CA SER A 106 -5.42 -0.87 18.87
C SER A 106 -5.80 -2.21 18.27
N GLY A 107 -4.95 -2.85 17.47
CA GLY A 107 -5.34 -4.03 16.71
C GLY A 107 -6.22 -3.76 15.49
N THR A 108 -6.57 -2.49 15.22
CA THR A 108 -7.38 -2.07 14.08
C THR A 108 -6.50 -1.72 12.88
N TYR A 109 -7.08 -1.64 11.67
CA TYR A 109 -6.38 -1.38 10.41
C TYR A 109 -5.01 -2.11 10.27
N LYS A 110 -5.10 -3.44 10.15
CA LYS A 110 -4.01 -4.39 10.38
C LYS A 110 -3.07 -4.44 9.19
N ASN A 111 -2.11 -3.53 9.11
CA ASN A 111 -1.29 -3.35 7.92
C ASN A 111 0.11 -3.96 8.07
N GLN A 112 0.71 -4.28 6.92
CA GLN A 112 2.16 -4.30 6.74
C GLN A 112 2.59 -2.88 6.31
N TYR A 113 3.41 -2.22 7.13
CA TYR A 113 4.03 -0.93 6.81
C TYR A 113 5.45 -1.14 6.34
N MET A 114 5.86 -0.38 5.32
CA MET A 114 7.22 -0.33 4.77
C MET A 114 7.75 1.08 5.00
N ILE A 115 8.79 1.19 5.82
CA ILE A 115 9.39 2.46 6.22
C ILE A 115 10.78 2.55 5.58
N VAL A 116 10.90 3.43 4.59
CA VAL A 116 12.13 3.65 3.82
C VAL A 116 12.84 4.89 4.36
N ASP A 117 14.02 4.70 4.93
CA ASP A 117 14.89 5.79 5.42
C ASP A 117 15.79 6.28 4.27
N LEU A 118 15.33 7.29 3.53
CA LEU A 118 16.04 7.82 2.36
C LEU A 118 17.38 8.48 2.76
N LYS A 119 17.59 8.83 4.04
CA LYS A 119 18.90 9.34 4.53
C LYS A 119 20.01 8.31 4.35
N ARG A 120 19.64 7.02 4.34
CA ARG A 120 20.57 5.89 4.25
C ARG A 120 20.82 5.43 2.82
N PHE A 121 20.07 5.92 1.85
CA PHE A 121 20.27 5.57 0.45
C PHE A 121 21.26 6.52 -0.22
N THR A 122 22.30 5.95 -0.83
CA THR A 122 23.24 6.67 -1.71
C THR A 122 23.30 5.93 -3.05
N PRO A 123 22.90 6.56 -4.17
CA PRO A 123 22.97 5.92 -5.49
C PRO A 123 24.37 5.40 -5.80
N GLY A 124 24.45 4.16 -6.29
CA GLY A 124 25.73 3.52 -6.66
C GLY A 124 26.51 2.90 -5.49
N SER A 125 25.96 2.90 -4.28
CA SER A 125 26.57 2.29 -3.09
C SER A 125 25.76 1.08 -2.58
N ASP A 126 26.40 0.25 -1.75
CA ASP A 126 25.73 -0.82 -1.01
C ASP A 126 24.60 -0.28 -0.14
N LEU A 127 23.51 -1.06 0.02
CA LEU A 127 22.38 -0.68 0.86
C LEU A 127 22.70 -0.95 2.34
N PRO A 128 22.85 0.09 3.18
CA PRO A 128 23.21 -0.10 4.58
C PRO A 128 22.00 -0.48 5.42
N ALA A 129 22.22 -1.28 6.47
CA ALA A 129 21.20 -1.63 7.46
C ALA A 129 20.40 -0.39 7.94
N GLY A 130 19.11 -0.59 8.15
CA GLY A 130 18.13 0.42 8.53
C GLY A 130 17.50 1.17 7.35
N LEU A 131 17.89 0.89 6.11
CA LEU A 131 17.30 1.52 4.92
C LEU A 131 15.82 1.16 4.78
N LEU A 132 15.45 -0.11 4.94
CA LEU A 132 14.06 -0.56 4.90
C LEU A 132 13.71 -1.34 6.16
N TRP A 133 12.84 -0.75 6.97
CA TRP A 133 12.14 -1.44 8.05
C TRP A 133 10.74 -1.84 7.60
N VAL A 134 10.31 -3.03 8.02
CA VAL A 134 8.95 -3.50 7.80
C VAL A 134 8.33 -3.85 9.14
N ALA A 135 7.07 -3.48 9.33
CA ALA A 135 6.27 -3.83 10.50
C ALA A 135 4.91 -4.37 10.09
N GLU A 136 4.43 -5.37 10.81
CA GLU A 136 3.11 -5.98 10.63
C GLU A 136 2.34 -5.94 11.93
N GLN A 137 1.21 -5.26 11.90
CA GLN A 137 0.38 -5.06 13.08
C GLN A 137 -0.94 -5.80 12.96
N ILE A 138 -1.28 -6.54 14.02
CA ILE A 138 -2.58 -7.19 14.24
C ILE A 138 -3.02 -6.95 15.71
N PRO A 139 -4.20 -7.40 16.17
CA PRO A 139 -4.56 -7.29 17.58
C PRO A 139 -3.55 -8.00 18.49
N GLY A 140 -2.99 -7.27 19.45
CA GLY A 140 -2.08 -7.79 20.47
C GLY A 140 -0.65 -8.10 20.00
N LEU A 141 -0.29 -7.82 18.74
CA LEU A 141 1.04 -8.10 18.21
C LEU A 141 1.46 -7.08 17.14
N VAL A 142 2.69 -6.59 17.26
CA VAL A 142 3.44 -5.94 16.19
C VAL A 142 4.74 -6.73 15.99
N ALA A 143 4.88 -7.38 14.82
CA ALA A 143 6.14 -7.97 14.40
C ALA A 143 6.88 -7.00 13.49
N SER A 144 8.20 -6.93 13.59
CA SER A 144 8.96 -6.00 12.76
C SER A 144 10.42 -6.44 12.57
N GLY A 145 11.07 -5.85 11.58
CA GLY A 145 12.50 -6.02 11.37
C GLY A 145 13.06 -5.17 10.24
N ASP A 146 14.37 -4.98 10.29
CA ASP A 146 15.15 -4.48 9.17
C ASP A 146 15.25 -5.57 8.09
N VAL A 147 14.72 -5.27 6.90
CA VAL A 147 14.71 -6.18 5.75
C VAL A 147 15.58 -5.64 4.59
N THR A 148 16.53 -4.77 4.92
CA THR A 148 17.44 -4.19 3.92
C THR A 148 18.24 -5.24 3.16
N GLU A 149 18.63 -6.35 3.81
CA GLU A 149 19.34 -7.45 3.13
C GLU A 149 18.48 -8.09 2.03
N GLN A 150 17.18 -8.23 2.27
CA GLN A 150 16.23 -8.76 1.30
C GLN A 150 16.01 -7.76 0.17
N LEU A 151 15.86 -6.46 0.49
CA LEU A 151 15.77 -5.40 -0.51
C LEU A 151 17.01 -5.35 -1.42
N ALA A 152 18.20 -5.57 -0.87
CA ALA A 152 19.45 -5.60 -1.63
C ALA A 152 19.50 -6.71 -2.70
N ARG A 153 18.60 -7.70 -2.63
CA ARG A 153 18.46 -8.74 -3.67
C ARG A 153 17.63 -8.27 -4.87
N GLY A 154 16.97 -7.11 -4.77
CA GLY A 154 16.35 -6.42 -5.90
C GLY A 154 15.07 -5.68 -5.56
N TYR A 155 14.20 -6.24 -4.71
CA TYR A 155 12.88 -5.66 -4.45
C TYR A 155 12.29 -6.13 -3.12
N TRP A 156 11.32 -5.37 -2.62
CA TRP A 156 10.42 -5.76 -1.53
C TRP A 156 8.96 -5.65 -2.00
N PRO A 157 8.21 -6.76 -2.11
CA PRO A 157 6.81 -6.71 -2.49
C PRO A 157 5.88 -6.74 -1.28
N SER A 158 4.69 -6.16 -1.42
CA SER A 158 3.61 -6.20 -0.42
C SER A 158 2.26 -6.41 -1.12
N TYR A 159 1.44 -7.33 -0.61
CA TYR A 159 0.24 -7.81 -1.31
C TYR A 159 -0.81 -8.42 -0.35
N ASN A 160 -1.04 -7.77 0.79
CA ASN A 160 -2.10 -8.12 1.76
C ASN A 160 -1.92 -9.47 2.50
N ILE A 161 -0.74 -10.08 2.43
CA ILE A 161 -0.42 -11.33 3.15
C ILE A 161 0.78 -11.08 4.06
N PRO A 162 0.70 -11.45 5.35
CA PRO A 162 1.80 -11.23 6.27
C PRO A 162 3.10 -11.96 5.86
N TYR A 163 4.22 -11.27 5.94
CA TYR A 163 5.59 -11.77 5.75
C TYR A 163 6.12 -12.45 7.01
N PHE A 164 5.94 -11.85 8.19
CA PHE A 164 6.53 -12.38 9.42
C PHE A 164 5.81 -13.68 9.82
N PRO A 165 6.53 -14.80 10.01
CA PRO A 165 5.90 -16.09 10.31
C PRO A 165 4.99 -16.05 11.54
N GLU A 166 5.36 -15.31 12.58
CA GLU A 166 4.53 -15.12 13.76
C GLU A 166 3.16 -14.49 13.44
N VAL A 167 3.12 -13.41 12.66
CA VAL A 167 1.87 -12.75 12.24
C VAL A 167 1.08 -13.63 11.30
N TYR A 168 1.75 -14.23 10.30
CA TYR A 168 1.12 -15.14 9.35
C TYR A 168 0.44 -16.33 10.04
N ASN A 169 1.10 -16.94 11.02
CA ASN A 169 0.59 -18.10 11.74
C ASN A 169 -0.62 -17.74 12.62
N VAL A 170 -0.52 -16.70 13.45
CA VAL A 170 -1.62 -16.33 14.35
C VAL A 170 -2.80 -15.70 13.62
N SER A 171 -2.59 -15.18 12.40
CA SER A 171 -3.65 -14.59 11.59
C SER A 171 -4.62 -15.63 10.98
N GLY A 172 -4.34 -16.93 11.11
CA GLY A 172 -5.26 -18.00 10.71
C GLY A 172 -5.20 -18.40 9.24
N LEU A 173 -4.15 -18.01 8.50
CA LEU A 173 -4.01 -18.32 7.08
C LEU A 173 -3.80 -19.83 6.85
N LEU A 174 -2.99 -20.50 7.67
CA LEU A 174 -2.71 -21.93 7.52
C LEU A 174 -3.94 -22.82 7.76
N PRO A 175 -4.73 -22.66 8.86
CA PRO A 175 -5.99 -23.38 9.02
C PRO A 175 -6.96 -23.15 7.86
N LEU A 176 -7.08 -21.92 7.37
CA LEU A 176 -7.94 -21.60 6.22
C LEU A 176 -7.50 -22.35 4.96
N GLN A 177 -6.19 -22.40 4.67
CA GLN A 177 -5.66 -23.16 3.53
C GLN A 177 -5.99 -24.65 3.62
N GLN A 178 -5.84 -25.24 4.82
CA GLN A 178 -6.15 -26.64 5.03
C GLN A 178 -7.64 -26.91 4.84
N GLN A 179 -8.50 -26.04 5.39
CA GLN A 179 -9.95 -26.13 5.22
C GLN A 179 -10.34 -26.05 3.74
N LEU A 180 -9.86 -25.04 3.00
CA LEU A 180 -10.17 -24.85 1.59
C LEU A 180 -9.71 -26.06 0.76
N ARG A 181 -8.49 -26.56 0.97
CA ARG A 181 -8.00 -27.75 0.25
C ARG A 181 -8.79 -29.01 0.57
N ALA A 182 -9.33 -29.13 1.78
CA ALA A 182 -10.17 -30.26 2.17
C ALA A 182 -11.58 -30.21 1.53
N MET A 183 -12.04 -29.03 1.08
CA MET A 183 -13.35 -28.88 0.44
C MET A 183 -13.38 -29.42 -1.00
N GLY A 184 -12.23 -29.50 -1.67
CA GLY A 184 -12.13 -30.07 -3.02
C GLY A 184 -11.15 -29.32 -3.93
N PRO A 185 -10.77 -29.89 -5.08
CA PRO A 185 -9.84 -29.28 -6.02
C PRO A 185 -10.25 -27.88 -6.52
N GLU A 186 -11.55 -27.59 -6.58
CA GLU A 186 -12.11 -26.31 -7.00
C GLU A 186 -11.73 -25.14 -6.07
N TYR A 187 -11.38 -25.42 -4.80
CA TYR A 187 -10.95 -24.42 -3.82
C TYR A 187 -9.42 -24.22 -3.78
N ASN A 188 -8.66 -24.96 -4.60
CA ASN A 188 -7.19 -24.87 -4.58
C ASN A 188 -6.68 -23.47 -4.92
N ASN A 189 -7.34 -22.75 -5.84
CA ASN A 189 -6.98 -21.39 -6.18
C ASN A 189 -7.19 -20.45 -4.98
N ALA A 190 -8.35 -20.53 -4.33
CA ALA A 190 -8.65 -19.75 -3.12
C ALA A 190 -7.64 -20.05 -1.99
N ALA A 191 -7.24 -21.31 -1.80
CA ALA A 191 -6.20 -21.65 -0.84
C ALA A 191 -4.86 -21.00 -1.22
N SER A 192 -4.46 -21.07 -2.50
CA SER A 192 -3.21 -20.48 -2.99
C SER A 192 -3.19 -18.94 -2.89
N TRP A 193 -4.33 -18.25 -2.93
CA TRP A 193 -4.40 -16.79 -2.76
C TRP A 193 -3.98 -16.33 -1.37
N THR A 194 -4.05 -17.20 -0.38
CA THR A 194 -3.62 -16.90 0.99
C THR A 194 -2.15 -17.27 1.24
N SER A 195 -1.46 -17.84 0.24
CA SER A 195 -0.02 -18.16 0.33
C SER A 195 0.82 -16.92 0.11
N TYR A 196 1.70 -16.59 1.07
CA TYR A 196 2.65 -15.49 0.92
C TYR A 196 3.51 -15.64 -0.35
N GLN A 197 3.99 -16.85 -0.64
CA GLN A 197 4.90 -17.07 -1.76
C GLN A 197 4.21 -17.30 -3.11
N LEU A 198 2.98 -17.82 -3.12
CA LEU A 198 2.35 -18.37 -4.33
C LEU A 198 1.05 -17.66 -4.73
N CYS A 199 0.61 -16.64 -4.00
CA CYS A 199 -0.53 -15.85 -4.48
C CYS A 199 -0.20 -15.20 -5.85
N PRO A 200 -1.21 -14.84 -6.66
CA PRO A 200 -1.00 -14.25 -7.98
C PRO A 200 -0.03 -13.06 -7.96
N ARG A 201 -0.25 -12.09 -7.06
CA ARG A 201 0.60 -10.89 -6.94
C ARG A 201 2.03 -11.22 -6.53
N ALA A 202 2.25 -12.13 -5.58
CA ALA A 202 3.59 -12.57 -5.22
C ALA A 202 4.34 -13.18 -6.42
N SER A 203 3.63 -13.94 -7.24
CA SER A 203 4.18 -14.58 -8.44
C SER A 203 4.46 -13.56 -9.56
N ILE A 204 3.55 -12.60 -9.78
CA ILE A 204 3.71 -11.53 -10.77
C ILE A 204 4.87 -10.63 -10.40
N PHE A 205 4.96 -10.17 -9.14
CA PHE A 205 6.10 -9.37 -8.68
C PHE A 205 7.41 -10.15 -8.82
N ARG A 206 7.46 -11.42 -8.42
CA ARG A 206 8.67 -12.25 -8.59
C ARG A 206 9.11 -12.38 -10.04
N ARG A 207 8.17 -12.45 -10.98
CA ARG A 207 8.46 -12.55 -12.41
C ARG A 207 8.92 -11.22 -13.00
N ASN A 208 8.28 -10.10 -12.62
CA ASN A 208 8.38 -8.83 -13.34
C ASN A 208 9.20 -7.76 -12.62
N PHE A 209 9.67 -7.95 -11.38
CA PHE A 209 10.38 -6.89 -10.65
C PHE A 209 11.63 -6.40 -11.39
N SER A 210 12.30 -7.27 -12.16
CA SER A 210 13.51 -6.94 -12.92
C SER A 210 13.24 -6.08 -14.15
N ASP A 211 11.98 -6.00 -14.60
CA ASP A 211 11.59 -5.17 -15.75
C ASP A 211 11.41 -3.70 -15.34
N VAL A 212 11.42 -3.40 -14.03
CA VAL A 212 11.36 -2.05 -13.48
C VAL A 212 12.74 -1.42 -13.47
N VAL A 213 12.99 -0.52 -14.42
CA VAL A 213 14.28 0.15 -14.63
C VAL A 213 14.23 1.67 -14.43
N ASP A 214 13.02 2.23 -14.34
CA ASP A 214 12.75 3.66 -14.18
C ASP A 214 11.35 3.91 -13.58
N VAL A 215 10.95 5.18 -13.50
CA VAL A 215 9.64 5.58 -12.98
C VAL A 215 8.50 5.10 -13.87
N GLU A 216 8.66 5.11 -15.20
CA GLU A 216 7.61 4.69 -16.15
C GLU A 216 7.34 3.19 -16.08
N SER A 217 8.39 2.36 -16.10
CA SER A 217 8.27 0.91 -15.91
C SER A 217 7.72 0.54 -14.52
N MET A 218 7.99 1.35 -13.48
CA MET A 218 7.34 1.19 -12.17
C MET A 218 5.84 1.52 -12.24
N LYS A 219 5.43 2.58 -12.94
CA LYS A 219 4.00 2.91 -13.19
C LYS A 219 3.30 1.76 -13.88
N HIS A 220 3.89 1.24 -14.97
CA HIS A 220 3.34 0.10 -15.70
C HIS A 220 3.17 -1.13 -14.80
N LEU A 221 4.18 -1.53 -14.04
CA LEU A 221 4.05 -2.69 -13.13
C LEU A 221 2.95 -2.47 -12.09
N MET A 222 2.94 -1.33 -11.42
CA MET A 222 2.00 -1.05 -10.33
C MET A 222 0.56 -0.87 -10.81
N HIS A 223 0.36 -0.47 -12.07
CA HIS A 223 -0.93 -0.33 -12.70
C HIS A 223 -1.32 -1.54 -13.57
N SER A 224 -0.50 -2.60 -13.62
CA SER A 224 -0.68 -3.71 -14.56
C SER A 224 -1.87 -4.62 -14.25
N ASN A 225 -2.57 -5.00 -15.32
CA ASN A 225 -3.57 -6.06 -15.31
C ASN A 225 -3.75 -6.69 -16.69
N ASP A 226 -3.08 -7.82 -16.92
CA ASP A 226 -3.16 -8.59 -18.16
C ASP A 226 -3.94 -9.90 -17.98
N TYR A 227 -4.97 -9.91 -17.11
CA TYR A 227 -5.57 -11.15 -16.60
C TYR A 227 -6.06 -12.15 -17.66
N ALA A 228 -6.44 -11.66 -18.83
CA ALA A 228 -6.92 -12.47 -19.95
C ALA A 228 -5.80 -13.29 -20.61
N THR A 229 -4.54 -12.86 -20.49
CA THR A 229 -3.38 -13.50 -21.12
C THR A 229 -2.33 -13.99 -20.11
N ASP A 230 -2.25 -13.35 -18.94
CA ASP A 230 -1.33 -13.74 -17.88
C ASP A 230 -1.82 -15.01 -17.16
N LYS A 231 -1.07 -16.09 -17.33
CA LYS A 231 -1.35 -17.38 -16.67
C LYS A 231 -1.27 -17.30 -15.14
N LEU A 232 -0.60 -16.30 -14.57
CA LEU A 232 -0.56 -16.09 -13.11
C LEU A 232 -1.86 -15.49 -12.56
N SER A 233 -2.69 -14.90 -13.42
CA SER A 233 -3.99 -14.35 -13.05
C SER A 233 -5.11 -15.40 -13.08
N TRP A 234 -4.85 -16.60 -13.60
CA TRP A 234 -5.83 -17.70 -13.67
C TRP A 234 -7.17 -17.30 -14.30
N GLY A 235 -7.15 -16.33 -15.24
CA GLY A 235 -8.34 -15.80 -15.89
C GLY A 235 -9.22 -14.88 -15.02
N SER A 236 -8.80 -14.53 -13.80
CA SER A 236 -9.51 -13.61 -12.91
C SER A 236 -8.91 -12.20 -12.97
N PRO A 237 -9.72 -11.16 -13.25
CA PRO A 237 -9.26 -9.77 -13.31
C PRO A 237 -8.87 -9.19 -11.95
N VAL A 238 -9.19 -9.84 -10.83
CA VAL A 238 -8.68 -9.41 -9.52
C VAL A 238 -7.35 -10.08 -9.14
N ALA A 239 -6.88 -11.04 -9.92
CA ALA A 239 -5.60 -11.73 -9.73
C ALA A 239 -4.45 -11.03 -10.48
N ALA A 240 -4.35 -9.71 -10.33
CA ALA A 240 -3.36 -8.84 -10.96
C ALA A 240 -2.72 -7.89 -9.92
N VAL A 241 -1.76 -7.04 -10.32
CA VAL A 241 -1.22 -6.00 -9.43
C VAL A 241 -2.22 -4.87 -9.23
N CYS A 242 -2.98 -4.52 -10.29
CA CYS A 242 -4.06 -3.56 -10.22
C CYS A 242 -5.40 -4.23 -10.58
N ALA A 243 -6.08 -4.81 -9.58
CA ALA A 243 -7.32 -5.59 -9.76
C ALA A 243 -8.48 -4.82 -10.41
N ARG A 244 -9.30 -5.54 -11.17
CA ARG A 244 -10.52 -5.05 -11.84
C ARG A 244 -11.73 -5.93 -11.52
N GLY A 245 -12.33 -5.75 -10.35
CA GLY A 245 -13.49 -6.55 -9.90
C GLY A 245 -14.75 -6.37 -10.76
N ASP A 246 -14.84 -5.26 -11.48
CA ASP A 246 -15.95 -4.95 -12.37
C ASP A 246 -15.96 -5.79 -13.65
N LEU A 247 -14.80 -6.37 -13.99
CA LEU A 247 -14.62 -7.23 -15.16
C LEU A 247 -14.79 -8.72 -14.83
N GLU A 248 -15.10 -9.07 -13.57
CA GLU A 248 -15.37 -10.45 -13.20
C GLU A 248 -16.59 -10.99 -13.98
N SER A 249 -16.50 -12.25 -14.41
CA SER A 249 -17.59 -12.88 -15.18
C SER A 249 -18.81 -13.25 -14.32
N VAL A 250 -18.60 -13.38 -13.01
CA VAL A 250 -19.60 -13.74 -12.01
C VAL A 250 -19.47 -12.76 -10.86
N ASP A 251 -20.60 -12.22 -10.39
CA ASP A 251 -20.66 -11.29 -9.27
C ASP A 251 -19.71 -10.08 -9.42
N ALA A 252 -19.71 -9.48 -10.62
CA ALA A 252 -18.95 -8.28 -10.91
C ALA A 252 -19.30 -7.16 -9.91
N VAL A 253 -18.27 -6.50 -9.39
CA VAL A 253 -18.41 -5.45 -8.38
C VAL A 253 -17.52 -4.27 -8.72
N PRO A 254 -17.94 -3.01 -8.49
CA PRO A 254 -17.11 -1.85 -8.74
C PRO A 254 -16.10 -1.69 -7.60
N SER A 255 -15.11 -2.58 -7.57
CA SER A 255 -14.04 -2.62 -6.57
C SER A 255 -12.75 -3.19 -7.15
N GLY A 256 -11.65 -2.96 -6.43
CA GLY A 256 -10.32 -3.36 -6.84
C GLY A 256 -9.40 -2.15 -6.84
N CYS A 257 -8.38 -2.18 -7.66
CA CYS A 257 -7.42 -1.09 -7.79
C CYS A 257 -8.10 0.16 -8.35
N PHE A 258 -7.88 1.32 -7.73
CA PHE A 258 -8.43 2.58 -8.23
C PHE A 258 -7.49 3.78 -8.16
N ASP A 259 -6.23 3.56 -7.79
CA ASP A 259 -5.19 4.53 -8.01
C ASP A 259 -3.84 3.84 -8.16
N THR A 260 -2.84 4.60 -8.57
CA THR A 260 -1.44 4.20 -8.46
C THR A 260 -0.60 5.43 -8.19
N LYS A 261 0.32 5.33 -7.22
CA LYS A 261 1.26 6.37 -6.82
C LYS A 261 2.67 5.84 -6.94
N VAL A 262 3.56 6.57 -7.61
CA VAL A 262 4.94 6.18 -7.84
C VAL A 262 5.88 7.33 -7.53
N THR A 263 6.96 7.02 -6.81
CA THR A 263 8.03 7.99 -6.53
C THR A 263 9.40 7.32 -6.54
N SER A 264 10.41 8.06 -7.01
CA SER A 264 11.83 7.69 -6.94
C SER A 264 12.50 8.32 -5.72
N TYR A 265 13.78 8.02 -5.50
CA TYR A 265 14.58 8.67 -4.46
C TYR A 265 14.57 10.21 -4.58
N ASP A 266 14.91 10.72 -5.77
CA ASP A 266 15.00 12.17 -6.01
C ASP A 266 13.64 12.86 -5.97
N MET A 267 12.58 12.16 -6.37
CA MET A 267 11.21 12.66 -6.27
C MET A 267 10.77 12.72 -4.80
N ALA A 268 10.96 11.66 -4.04
CA ALA A 268 10.55 11.59 -2.64
C ALA A 268 11.26 12.63 -1.77
N LEU A 269 12.55 12.92 -2.02
CA LEU A 269 13.27 14.01 -1.35
C LEU A 269 12.69 15.40 -1.64
N ARG A 270 12.02 15.57 -2.79
CA ARG A 270 11.29 16.78 -3.17
C ARG A 270 9.79 16.69 -2.87
N MET A 271 9.36 15.63 -2.17
CA MET A 271 7.95 15.34 -1.89
C MET A 271 7.07 15.28 -3.15
N GLN A 272 7.66 14.77 -4.24
CA GLN A 272 7.02 14.56 -5.53
C GLN A 272 6.56 13.11 -5.69
N VAL A 273 5.39 12.93 -6.29
CA VAL A 273 4.79 11.62 -6.56
C VAL A 273 4.02 11.71 -7.87
N ASP A 274 4.27 10.81 -8.81
CA ASP A 274 3.37 10.65 -9.95
C ASP A 274 2.17 9.81 -9.50
N ALA A 275 0.96 10.31 -9.74
CA ALA A 275 -0.26 9.64 -9.32
C ALA A 275 -1.30 9.62 -10.44
N VAL A 276 -2.04 8.51 -10.54
CA VAL A 276 -3.25 8.39 -11.36
C VAL A 276 -4.41 7.98 -10.46
N ALA A 277 -5.59 8.57 -10.69
CA ALA A 277 -6.82 8.21 -10.00
C ALA A 277 -7.78 7.53 -10.99
N GLY A 278 -8.07 6.25 -10.77
CA GLY A 278 -8.96 5.44 -11.59
C GLY A 278 -8.50 3.98 -11.69
N PRO A 279 -9.42 3.06 -12.05
CA PRO A 279 -9.06 1.69 -12.37
C PRO A 279 -8.19 1.61 -13.63
N THR A 280 -7.33 0.59 -13.69
CA THR A 280 -6.38 0.45 -14.80
C THR A 280 -7.01 0.16 -16.15
N THR A 281 -6.42 0.77 -17.19
CA THR A 281 -6.65 0.53 -18.62
C THR A 281 -5.49 -0.20 -19.30
N GLU A 282 -4.43 -0.54 -18.54
CA GLU A 282 -3.30 -1.36 -19.01
C GLU A 282 -3.78 -2.70 -19.59
N GLY A 283 -3.00 -3.29 -20.49
CA GLY A 283 -3.39 -4.55 -21.16
C GLY A 283 -4.54 -4.40 -22.15
N GLY A 284 -4.92 -3.15 -22.50
CA GLY A 284 -6.05 -2.85 -23.39
C GLY A 284 -7.41 -2.99 -22.70
N LEU A 285 -7.44 -2.93 -21.37
CA LEU A 285 -8.69 -2.98 -20.61
C LEU A 285 -9.54 -1.73 -20.85
N PRO A 286 -10.88 -1.86 -20.88
CA PRO A 286 -11.74 -0.71 -21.09
C PRO A 286 -11.68 0.23 -19.87
N PRO A 287 -11.67 1.56 -20.10
CA PRO A 287 -11.91 2.54 -19.06
C PRO A 287 -13.18 2.22 -18.27
N PHE A 288 -13.12 2.40 -16.95
CA PHE A 288 -14.30 2.20 -16.11
C PHE A 288 -15.28 3.35 -16.33
N GLU A 289 -16.57 3.01 -16.39
CA GLU A 289 -17.68 3.95 -16.51
C GLU A 289 -18.75 3.59 -15.50
N TRP A 290 -19.25 4.58 -14.75
CA TRP A 290 -20.44 4.43 -13.91
C TRP A 290 -21.68 4.25 -14.78
N LYS A 291 -21.95 3.01 -15.19
CA LYS A 291 -23.11 2.58 -15.97
C LYS A 291 -23.69 1.30 -15.38
N GLU A 292 -24.84 0.84 -15.89
CA GLU A 292 -25.41 -0.44 -15.46
C GLU A 292 -24.36 -1.57 -15.60
N PRO A 293 -24.21 -2.44 -14.59
CA PRO A 293 -25.07 -2.61 -13.40
C PRO A 293 -24.67 -1.76 -12.17
N PHE A 294 -23.68 -0.88 -12.29
CA PHE A 294 -23.05 -0.17 -11.16
C PHE A 294 -23.63 1.21 -10.85
N LEU A 295 -24.63 1.70 -11.61
CA LEU A 295 -25.22 3.02 -11.42
C LEU A 295 -25.82 3.26 -10.02
N SER A 296 -26.26 2.19 -9.36
CA SER A 296 -26.87 2.27 -8.02
C SER A 296 -25.84 2.44 -6.89
N THR A 297 -24.55 2.19 -7.13
CA THR A 297 -23.49 2.40 -6.16
C THR A 297 -23.32 3.90 -5.90
N PRO A 298 -23.25 4.40 -4.65
CA PRO A 298 -23.03 5.82 -4.39
C PRO A 298 -21.68 6.30 -4.94
N HIS A 299 -21.69 7.34 -5.79
CA HIS A 299 -20.49 7.90 -6.44
C HIS A 299 -20.61 9.42 -6.67
N ALA A 300 -21.32 10.13 -5.78
CA ALA A 300 -21.54 11.57 -5.93
C ALA A 300 -20.22 12.35 -6.00
N GLY A 301 -20.10 13.25 -6.98
CA GLY A 301 -18.91 14.08 -7.20
C GLY A 301 -17.81 13.41 -8.02
N GLN A 302 -17.94 12.11 -8.33
CA GLN A 302 -17.00 11.41 -9.21
C GLN A 302 -17.28 11.68 -10.69
N PRO A 303 -16.26 11.59 -11.57
CA PRO A 303 -16.47 11.59 -13.01
C PRO A 303 -17.26 10.34 -13.44
N HIS A 304 -18.02 10.45 -14.53
CA HIS A 304 -18.77 9.31 -15.08
C HIS A 304 -17.85 8.24 -15.68
N ARG A 305 -16.70 8.64 -16.22
CA ARG A 305 -15.69 7.78 -16.86
C ARG A 305 -14.32 8.06 -16.27
N PHE A 306 -13.56 7.00 -15.98
CA PHE A 306 -12.19 7.06 -15.49
C PHE A 306 -11.23 6.64 -16.59
N ASP A 307 -10.59 7.64 -17.19
CA ASP A 307 -9.64 7.50 -18.30
C ASP A 307 -8.58 8.59 -18.13
N PHE A 308 -7.93 8.57 -16.95
CA PHE A 308 -6.98 9.58 -16.51
C PHE A 308 -5.56 9.07 -16.70
N GLU A 309 -4.66 10.01 -16.97
CA GLU A 309 -3.23 9.76 -17.07
C GLU A 309 -2.54 10.02 -15.72
N PHE A 310 -1.30 9.55 -15.58
CA PHE A 310 -0.46 9.92 -14.44
C PHE A 310 -0.15 11.42 -14.46
N GLU A 311 -0.34 12.07 -13.30
CA GLU A 311 0.00 13.47 -13.08
C GLU A 311 1.00 13.61 -11.93
N LEU A 312 1.97 14.51 -12.11
CA LEU A 312 2.94 14.84 -11.07
C LEU A 312 2.27 15.65 -9.95
N GLN A 313 2.23 15.07 -8.76
CA GLN A 313 1.81 15.73 -7.53
C GLN A 313 3.04 16.30 -6.82
N GLN A 314 3.01 17.60 -6.53
CA GLN A 314 4.12 18.29 -5.89
C GLN A 314 3.63 19.49 -5.07
N PRO A 315 4.28 19.79 -3.92
CA PRO A 315 3.94 20.97 -3.14
C PRO A 315 4.33 22.25 -3.90
N ASP A 316 3.45 23.25 -3.88
CA ASP A 316 3.72 24.61 -4.40
C ASP A 316 4.25 25.55 -3.30
N TRP A 317 5.05 25.00 -2.37
CA TRP A 317 5.63 25.82 -1.32
C TRP A 317 6.73 26.71 -1.89
N ALA A 318 6.68 28.01 -1.62
CA ALA A 318 7.80 28.89 -1.91
C ALA A 318 9.05 28.31 -1.26
N LEU A 319 10.09 28.02 -2.06
CA LEU A 319 11.41 27.60 -1.60
C LEU A 319 11.88 28.63 -0.57
N THR A 320 11.65 28.37 0.71
CA THR A 320 12.26 29.15 1.77
C THR A 320 13.72 28.72 1.73
N PRO A 321 14.68 29.62 1.44
CA PRO A 321 16.07 29.25 1.45
C PRO A 321 16.37 28.70 2.85
N THR A 322 16.82 27.46 2.91
CA THR A 322 17.34 26.87 4.14
C THR A 322 18.37 27.85 4.69
N ALA A 323 18.12 28.37 5.90
CA ALA A 323 19.10 29.22 6.59
C ALA A 323 20.41 28.43 6.70
N ALA A 324 21.48 29.04 6.20
CA ALA A 324 22.85 28.51 6.18
C ALA A 324 23.41 28.33 7.60
#